data_AF-A0A932WTF2-F1
#
_entry.id   AF-A0A932WTF2-F1
#
_cell.length_a   1.000
_cell.length_b   1.000
_cell.length_c   1.000
_cell.angle_alpha   90.00
_cell.angle_beta   90.00
_cell.angle_gamma   90.00
#
_symmetry.space_group_name_H-M   'P 1'
#
loop_
_entity.id
_entity.type
_entity.pdbx_description
1 polymer ?
#
loop_
_entity_poly.entity_id
_entity_poly.type
_entity_poly.pdbx_seq_one_letter_code
_entity_poly.pdbx_strand_id
1 'polypeptide(L)'
;NPEYGNIHVKKDIVDQLSGAVQVATLEGEPGENSAQGSLVAIQIKKAATMRATLAKLAGLGVTKFHEREFQGETLYEIEVPHLGAEEGGEETRVGVAVAEGHLLVATDVRLLERVLRGVGDAEALVDSAAYKRIARRFPSKTAYISFSRQDTQMKSLFSMLKTAPAGLLTGLDQFDFSKLPSADVLKKYLPPTGSYMEHDPKGLKITSFSLRNESE
;
A
#
# COMPACT_ATOMS: atom_id res chain seq x y z
N ASN A 1 -9.18 -28.91 14.50
CA ASN A 1 -8.11 -28.75 15.50
C ASN A 1 -8.58 -27.79 16.56
N PRO A 2 -8.83 -28.28 17.79
CA PRO A 2 -9.29 -27.45 18.90
C PRO A 2 -8.27 -26.38 19.32
N GLU A 3 -6.98 -26.56 19.02
CA GLU A 3 -5.92 -25.57 19.29
C GLU A 3 -6.00 -24.29 18.42
N TYR A 4 -6.80 -24.28 17.33
CA TYR A 4 -7.01 -23.11 16.47
C TYR A 4 -8.49 -22.71 16.37
N GLY A 5 -9.29 -22.97 17.42
CA GLY A 5 -10.69 -22.53 17.47
C GLY A 5 -11.60 -23.11 16.37
N ASN A 6 -11.30 -24.33 15.90
CA ASN A 6 -12.00 -24.97 14.77
C ASN A 6 -11.92 -24.20 13.43
N ILE A 7 -10.87 -23.40 13.21
CA ILE A 7 -10.60 -22.78 11.90
C ILE A 7 -10.08 -23.85 10.93
N HIS A 8 -10.76 -24.02 9.80
CA HIS A 8 -10.30 -24.83 8.68
C HIS A 8 -9.56 -23.95 7.69
N VAL A 9 -8.24 -23.82 7.83
CA VAL A 9 -7.36 -22.97 7.00
C VAL A 9 -7.70 -23.04 5.50
N LYS A 10 -7.91 -24.25 4.96
CA LYS A 10 -8.32 -24.40 3.56
C LYS A 10 -9.67 -23.75 3.26
N LYS A 11 -10.72 -24.07 4.01
CA LYS A 11 -12.09 -23.62 3.71
C LYS A 11 -12.36 -22.16 4.09
N ASP A 12 -11.76 -21.74 5.19
CA ASP A 12 -12.05 -20.46 5.84
C ASP A 12 -11.12 -19.34 5.38
N ILE A 13 -9.94 -19.68 4.86
CA ILE A 13 -8.95 -18.71 4.35
C ILE A 13 -8.71 -18.94 2.86
N VAL A 14 -8.13 -20.08 2.46
CA VAL A 14 -7.67 -20.30 1.07
C VAL A 14 -8.83 -20.29 0.08
N ASP A 15 -9.90 -21.03 0.36
CA ASP A 15 -11.07 -21.15 -0.52
C ASP A 15 -11.85 -19.82 -0.60
N GLN A 16 -11.66 -18.91 0.37
CA GLN A 16 -12.26 -17.58 0.35
C GLN A 16 -11.51 -16.60 -0.55
N LEU A 17 -10.24 -16.85 -0.89
CA LEU A 17 -9.49 -15.96 -1.77
C LEU A 17 -9.97 -16.16 -3.22
N SER A 18 -10.32 -15.07 -3.91
CA SER A 18 -10.70 -15.11 -5.33
C SER A 18 -9.52 -14.88 -6.27
N GLY A 19 -8.33 -14.57 -5.74
CA GLY A 19 -7.05 -14.54 -6.46
C GLY A 19 -6.56 -13.17 -6.89
N ALA A 20 -7.42 -12.14 -6.90
CA ALA A 20 -6.98 -10.77 -7.14
C ALA A 20 -6.32 -10.19 -5.89
N VAL A 21 -5.08 -9.74 -6.02
CA VAL A 21 -4.34 -9.04 -4.97
C VAL A 21 -3.93 -7.68 -5.51
N GLN A 22 -4.25 -6.63 -4.77
CA GLN A 22 -3.86 -5.27 -5.07
C GLN A 22 -2.92 -4.80 -3.96
N VAL A 23 -1.83 -4.14 -4.35
CA VAL A 23 -0.89 -3.55 -3.40
C VAL A 23 -0.81 -2.07 -3.73
N ALA A 24 -1.05 -1.24 -2.72
CA ALA A 24 -0.92 0.20 -2.80
C ALA A 24 0.12 0.64 -1.77
N THR A 25 1.11 1.41 -2.23
CA THR A 25 2.09 2.02 -1.34
C THR A 25 1.83 3.52 -1.33
N LEU A 26 1.64 4.08 -0.14
CA LEU A 26 1.53 5.51 0.07
C LEU A 26 2.81 5.99 0.74
N GLU A 27 3.51 6.89 0.06
CA GLU A 27 4.61 7.63 0.65
C GLU A 27 4.04 8.90 1.30
N GLY A 28 4.23 9.03 2.60
CA GLY A 28 3.83 10.23 3.33
C GLY A 28 4.77 11.40 3.06
N GLU A 29 4.30 12.61 3.37
CA GLU A 29 5.18 13.76 3.54
C GLU A 29 5.88 13.67 4.91
N PRO A 30 7.15 14.09 5.04
CA PRO A 30 7.83 14.09 6.33
C PRO A 30 7.11 15.00 7.33
N GLY A 31 6.61 14.41 8.42
CA GLY A 31 5.89 15.09 9.51
C GLY A 31 5.16 14.08 10.40
N GLU A 32 4.94 14.41 11.68
CA GLU A 32 4.41 13.49 12.71
C GLU A 32 3.05 12.83 12.38
N ASN A 33 2.28 13.40 11.45
CA ASN A 33 0.89 13.00 11.20
C ASN A 33 0.60 12.50 9.78
N SER A 34 1.62 12.19 8.97
CA SER A 34 1.37 11.64 7.63
C SER A 34 1.12 10.13 7.70
N ALA A 35 0.02 9.69 7.07
CA ALA A 35 -0.21 8.28 6.82
C ALA A 35 0.76 7.82 5.73
N GLN A 36 1.59 6.84 6.05
CA GLN A 36 2.57 6.25 5.12
C GLN A 36 2.59 4.74 5.29
N GLY A 37 2.99 4.01 4.24
CA GLY A 37 3.16 2.57 4.31
C GLY A 37 2.53 1.84 3.13
N SER A 38 2.40 0.53 3.28
CA SER A 38 1.82 -0.34 2.27
C SER A 38 0.49 -0.90 2.74
N LEU A 39 -0.45 -0.99 1.82
CA LEU A 39 -1.74 -1.65 1.97
C LEU A 39 -1.85 -2.76 0.93
N VAL A 40 -2.24 -3.93 1.39
CA VAL A 40 -2.56 -5.09 0.56
C VAL A 40 -4.07 -5.32 0.65
N ALA A 41 -4.74 -5.30 -0.48
CA ALA A 41 -6.15 -5.67 -0.61
C ALA A 41 -6.23 -7.02 -1.32
N ILE A 42 -6.75 -8.02 -0.61
CA ILE A 42 -6.93 -9.38 -1.12
C ILE A 42 -8.42 -9.58 -1.36
N GLN A 43 -8.80 -9.84 -2.60
CA GLN A 43 -10.20 -10.05 -2.91
C GLN A 43 -10.71 -11.36 -2.30
N ILE A 44 -11.88 -11.28 -1.65
CA ILE A 44 -12.51 -12.40 -0.95
C ILE A 44 -13.90 -12.69 -1.50
N LYS A 45 -14.28 -13.98 -1.49
CA LYS A 45 -15.57 -14.45 -1.99
C LYS A 45 -16.71 -14.17 -1.01
N LYS A 46 -16.46 -14.31 0.30
CA LYS A 46 -17.48 -14.16 1.35
C LYS A 46 -16.95 -13.31 2.51
N ALA A 47 -17.31 -12.03 2.52
CA ALA A 47 -16.93 -11.09 3.57
C ALA A 47 -17.35 -11.57 4.98
N ALA A 48 -18.59 -12.07 5.12
CA ALA A 48 -19.10 -12.56 6.41
C ALA A 48 -18.27 -13.74 6.97
N THR A 49 -17.83 -14.66 6.12
CA THR A 49 -16.98 -15.79 6.53
C THR A 49 -15.62 -15.30 6.99
N MET A 50 -15.00 -14.36 6.26
CA MET A 50 -13.70 -13.80 6.63
C MET A 50 -13.77 -13.01 7.94
N ARG A 51 -14.82 -12.20 8.15
CA ARG A 51 -15.06 -11.48 9.41
C ARG A 51 -15.18 -12.45 10.59
N ALA A 52 -15.94 -13.53 10.42
CA ALA A 52 -16.05 -14.56 11.46
C ALA A 52 -14.72 -15.25 11.75
N THR A 53 -13.87 -15.48 10.74
CA THR A 53 -12.53 -16.03 10.93
C THR A 53 -11.63 -15.06 11.70
N LEU A 54 -11.63 -13.76 11.35
CA LEU A 54 -10.86 -12.74 12.08
C LEU A 54 -11.30 -12.61 13.53
N ALA A 55 -12.61 -12.57 13.80
CA ALA A 55 -13.14 -12.53 15.17
C ALA A 55 -12.72 -13.77 15.99
N LYS A 56 -12.69 -14.96 15.37
CA LYS A 56 -12.16 -16.17 16.03
C LYS A 56 -10.67 -16.05 16.32
N LEU A 57 -9.87 -15.56 15.36
CA LEU A 57 -8.42 -15.39 15.54
C LEU A 57 -8.10 -14.41 16.66
N ALA A 58 -8.85 -13.30 16.75
CA ALA A 58 -8.71 -12.33 17.82
C ALA A 58 -9.10 -12.93 19.18
N GLY A 59 -10.18 -13.72 19.23
CA GLY A 59 -10.61 -14.44 20.43
C GLY A 59 -9.68 -15.56 20.93
N LEU A 60 -8.70 -15.99 20.13
CA LEU A 60 -7.72 -16.99 20.56
C LEU A 60 -6.62 -16.42 21.47
N GLY A 61 -6.47 -15.10 21.56
CA GLY A 61 -5.51 -14.44 22.46
C GLY A 61 -4.04 -14.71 22.17
N VAL A 62 -3.71 -15.26 20.99
CA VAL A 62 -2.34 -15.63 20.58
C VAL A 62 -1.49 -14.39 20.23
N THR A 63 -2.13 -13.28 19.85
CA THR A 63 -1.49 -11.99 19.60
C THR A 63 -2.35 -10.87 20.20
N LYS A 64 -1.73 -9.72 20.51
CA LYS A 64 -2.44 -8.55 21.03
C LYS A 64 -3.25 -7.92 19.89
N PHE A 65 -4.51 -8.33 19.78
CA PHE A 65 -5.48 -7.68 18.91
C PHE A 65 -6.19 -6.57 19.67
N HIS A 66 -6.17 -5.35 19.12
CA HIS A 66 -7.09 -4.29 19.53
C HIS A 66 -8.22 -4.20 18.52
N GLU A 67 -9.42 -4.53 18.96
CA GLU A 67 -10.63 -4.44 18.16
C GLU A 67 -11.30 -3.09 18.39
N ARG A 68 -11.68 -2.42 17.29
CA ARG A 68 -12.59 -1.27 17.35
C ARG A 68 -13.47 -1.19 16.11
N GLU A 69 -14.64 -0.59 16.27
CA GLU A 69 -15.47 -0.23 15.12
C GLU A 69 -15.02 1.09 14.50
N PHE A 70 -14.94 1.11 13.18
CA PHE A 70 -14.58 2.29 12.41
C PHE A 70 -15.35 2.30 11.08
N GLN A 71 -16.13 3.38 10.83
CA GLN A 71 -16.94 3.52 9.60
C GLN A 71 -17.88 2.32 9.34
N GLY A 72 -18.43 1.71 10.40
CA GLY A 72 -19.31 0.54 10.28
C GLY A 72 -18.60 -0.79 10.00
N GLU A 73 -17.27 -0.80 9.98
CA GLU A 73 -16.45 -2.00 9.82
C GLU A 73 -15.62 -2.28 11.09
N THR A 74 -15.34 -3.55 11.35
CA THR A 74 -14.44 -3.95 12.44
C THR A 74 -13.00 -3.81 11.98
N LEU A 75 -12.25 -2.97 12.68
CA LEU A 75 -10.81 -2.77 12.50
C LEU A 75 -10.07 -3.54 13.60
N TYR A 76 -9.16 -4.39 13.16
CA TYR A 76 -8.27 -5.18 14.01
C TYR A 76 -6.87 -4.58 13.93
N GLU A 77 -6.34 -4.08 15.04
CA GLU A 77 -4.94 -3.64 15.14
C GLU A 77 -4.12 -4.75 15.77
N ILE A 78 -3.04 -5.14 15.08
CA ILE A 78 -2.13 -6.19 15.50
C ILE A 78 -0.79 -5.55 15.80
N GLU A 79 -0.34 -5.67 17.05
CA GLU A 79 1.04 -5.35 17.41
C GLU A 79 1.92 -6.51 16.93
N VAL A 80 2.70 -6.27 15.88
CA VAL A 80 3.67 -7.25 15.39
C VAL A 80 5.08 -6.83 15.82
N PRO A 81 5.91 -7.76 16.31
CA PRO A 81 7.33 -7.50 16.47
C PRO A 81 7.91 -7.13 15.10
N HIS A 82 8.69 -6.05 15.08
CA HIS A 82 9.11 -5.37 13.88
C HIS A 82 9.72 -6.32 12.82
N LEU A 83 9.13 -6.36 11.62
CA LEU A 83 9.62 -7.14 10.48
C LEU A 83 10.83 -6.43 9.83
N GLY A 84 12.00 -6.45 10.47
CA GLY A 84 13.27 -6.17 9.77
C GLY A 84 14.21 -5.08 10.30
N ALA A 85 14.26 -4.80 11.59
CA ALA A 85 15.29 -3.94 12.19
C ALA A 85 15.66 -4.44 13.59
N GLU A 86 16.91 -4.20 13.96
CA GLU A 86 17.64 -4.69 15.12
C GLU A 86 16.87 -4.59 16.46
N GLU A 87 17.28 -5.43 17.41
CA GLU A 87 16.73 -5.50 18.77
C GLU A 87 16.56 -4.09 19.38
N GLY A 88 15.31 -3.65 19.57
CA GLY A 88 14.97 -2.37 20.21
C GLY A 88 14.03 -1.42 19.45
N GLY A 89 13.57 -1.77 18.23
CA GLY A 89 12.59 -0.97 17.49
C GLY A 89 11.17 -0.96 18.09
N GLU A 90 10.46 0.16 17.97
CA GLU A 90 9.06 0.30 18.41
C GLU A 90 8.15 -0.75 17.74
N GLU A 91 7.15 -1.25 18.49
CA GLU A 91 6.16 -2.21 17.99
C GLU A 91 5.40 -1.59 16.79
N THR A 92 5.46 -2.24 15.63
CA THR A 92 4.71 -1.78 14.45
C THR A 92 3.27 -2.26 14.57
N ARG A 93 2.32 -1.32 14.47
CA ARG A 93 0.89 -1.63 14.44
C ARG A 93 0.40 -1.86 13.02
N VAL A 94 0.00 -3.09 12.74
CA VAL A 94 -0.61 -3.47 11.47
C VAL A 94 -2.13 -3.40 11.60
N GLY A 95 -2.80 -2.72 10.68
CA GLY A 95 -4.26 -2.67 10.61
C GLY A 95 -4.81 -3.75 9.69
N VAL A 96 -5.86 -4.45 10.11
CA VAL A 96 -6.60 -5.44 9.32
C VAL A 96 -8.09 -5.13 9.35
N ALA A 97 -8.75 -5.10 8.19
CA ALA A 97 -10.20 -4.91 8.10
C ALA A 97 -10.77 -5.67 6.89
N VAL A 98 -12.08 -5.88 6.89
CA VAL A 98 -12.81 -6.46 5.74
C VAL A 98 -13.83 -5.45 5.25
N ALA A 99 -13.60 -4.86 4.08
CA ALA A 99 -14.46 -3.86 3.47
C ALA A 99 -14.54 -4.07 1.94
N GLU A 100 -15.67 -3.70 1.32
CA GLU A 100 -15.88 -3.74 -0.14
C GLU A 100 -15.48 -5.08 -0.81
N GLY A 101 -15.73 -6.20 -0.15
CA GLY A 101 -15.37 -7.54 -0.67
C GLY A 101 -13.87 -7.84 -0.69
N HIS A 102 -13.06 -7.10 0.07
CA HIS A 102 -11.62 -7.31 0.22
C HIS A 102 -11.23 -7.49 1.69
N LEU A 103 -10.23 -8.33 1.92
CA LEU A 103 -9.43 -8.32 3.13
C LEU A 103 -8.32 -7.29 2.95
N LEU A 104 -8.35 -6.23 3.75
CA LEU A 104 -7.39 -5.14 3.74
C LEU A 104 -6.38 -5.34 4.87
N VAL A 105 -5.10 -5.28 4.54
CA VAL A 105 -3.99 -5.36 5.49
C VAL A 105 -3.07 -4.17 5.24
N ALA A 106 -2.86 -3.31 6.23
CA ALA A 106 -2.03 -2.12 6.11
C ALA A 106 -0.93 -2.12 7.16
N THR A 107 0.28 -1.69 6.77
CA THR A 107 1.41 -1.55 7.69
C THR A 107 1.29 -0.34 8.61
N ASP A 108 0.34 0.57 8.36
CA ASP A 108 -0.03 1.70 9.22
C ASP A 108 -1.55 1.75 9.34
N VAL A 109 -2.07 1.75 10.56
CA VAL A 109 -3.50 1.81 10.86
C VAL A 109 -4.13 3.09 10.29
N ARG A 110 -3.42 4.22 10.31
CA ARG A 110 -3.90 5.51 9.78
C ARG A 110 -4.10 5.46 8.27
N LEU A 111 -3.27 4.67 7.56
CA LEU A 111 -3.46 4.40 6.14
C LEU A 111 -4.74 3.59 5.90
N LEU A 112 -4.98 2.55 6.70
CA LEU A 112 -6.21 1.76 6.60
C LEU A 112 -7.45 2.61 6.90
N GLU A 113 -7.43 3.41 7.97
CA GLU A 113 -8.51 4.34 8.29
C GLU A 113 -8.78 5.32 7.15
N ARG A 114 -7.73 5.86 6.52
CA ARG A 114 -7.87 6.76 5.37
C ARG A 114 -8.56 6.07 4.20
N VAL A 115 -8.22 4.81 3.92
CA VAL A 115 -8.89 4.02 2.89
C VAL A 115 -10.35 3.78 3.26
N LEU A 116 -10.63 3.39 4.50
CA LEU A 116 -12.01 3.15 4.98
C LEU A 116 -12.87 4.44 4.97
N ARG A 117 -12.31 5.61 5.28
CA ARG A 117 -13.00 6.91 5.14
C ARG A 117 -13.25 7.29 3.68
N GLY A 118 -12.36 6.90 2.77
CA GLY A 118 -12.39 7.26 1.36
C GLY A 118 -13.26 6.33 0.50
N VAL A 119 -13.85 5.28 1.06
CA VAL A 119 -14.78 4.40 0.36
C VAL A 119 -16.02 5.21 -0.03
N GLY A 120 -16.16 5.51 -1.32
CA GLY A 120 -17.31 6.22 -1.90
C GLY A 120 -17.06 7.68 -2.30
N ASP A 121 -16.15 8.39 -1.62
CA ASP A 121 -15.94 9.84 -1.83
C ASP A 121 -14.60 10.21 -2.51
N ALA A 122 -13.65 9.27 -2.65
CA ALA A 122 -12.36 9.52 -3.30
C ALA A 122 -12.40 9.26 -4.81
N GLU A 123 -11.70 10.09 -5.61
CA GLU A 123 -11.52 9.84 -7.06
C GLU A 123 -10.86 8.47 -7.27
N ALA A 124 -11.54 7.58 -7.98
CA ALA A 124 -11.01 6.26 -8.27
C ALA A 124 -9.77 6.36 -9.18
N LEU A 125 -8.79 5.47 -8.98
CA LEU A 125 -7.58 5.45 -9.81
C LEU A 125 -7.91 5.32 -11.30
N VAL A 126 -8.93 4.53 -11.62
CA VAL A 126 -9.42 4.34 -12.99
C VAL A 126 -9.91 5.62 -13.64
N ASP A 127 -10.33 6.61 -12.84
CA ASP A 127 -10.81 7.90 -13.32
C ASP A 127 -9.71 8.92 -13.54
N SER A 128 -8.57 8.74 -12.89
CA SER A 128 -7.39 9.60 -13.00
C SER A 128 -6.90 9.72 -14.44
N ALA A 129 -6.72 10.95 -14.92
CA ALA A 129 -6.17 11.22 -16.25
C ALA A 129 -4.77 10.61 -16.46
N ALA A 130 -3.93 10.61 -15.41
CA ALA A 130 -2.59 10.03 -15.45
C ALA A 130 -2.66 8.51 -15.62
N TYR A 131 -3.55 7.83 -14.88
CA TYR A 131 -3.74 6.40 -15.01
C TYR A 131 -4.34 6.03 -16.37
N LYS A 132 -5.39 6.73 -16.84
CA LYS A 132 -5.99 6.51 -18.17
C LYS A 132 -4.98 6.61 -19.31
N ARG A 133 -3.97 7.49 -19.20
CA ARG A 133 -2.86 7.59 -20.18
C ARG A 133 -2.02 6.31 -20.19
N ILE A 134 -1.60 5.83 -19.02
CA ILE A 134 -0.78 4.63 -18.88
C ILE A 134 -1.59 3.37 -19.26
N ALA A 135 -2.83 3.27 -18.80
CA ALA A 135 -3.72 2.13 -18.99
C ALA A 135 -4.01 1.83 -20.46
N ARG A 136 -4.05 2.86 -21.32
CA ARG A 136 -4.19 2.71 -22.78
C ARG A 136 -3.05 1.91 -23.44
N ARG A 137 -1.93 1.71 -22.75
CA ARG A 137 -0.79 0.92 -23.25
C ARG A 137 -0.79 -0.53 -22.74
N PHE A 138 -1.65 -0.87 -21.79
CA PHE A 138 -1.72 -2.23 -21.28
C PHE A 138 -2.46 -3.15 -22.27
N PRO A 139 -1.95 -4.37 -22.49
CA PRO A 139 -2.66 -5.35 -23.30
C PRO A 139 -3.92 -5.85 -22.58
N SER A 140 -4.85 -6.43 -23.33
CA SER A 140 -6.12 -6.92 -22.78
C SER A 140 -5.99 -8.12 -21.85
N LYS A 141 -4.84 -8.81 -21.86
CA LYS A 141 -4.54 -9.96 -20.99
C LYS A 141 -3.20 -9.74 -20.30
N THR A 142 -3.26 -9.40 -19.01
CA THR A 142 -2.08 -9.19 -18.16
C THR A 142 -2.19 -10.05 -16.90
N ALA A 143 -1.09 -10.64 -16.46
CA ALA A 143 -0.99 -11.32 -15.18
C ALA A 143 -0.70 -10.35 -14.02
N TYR A 144 -0.11 -9.20 -14.34
CA TYR A 144 0.26 -8.16 -13.38
C TYR A 144 0.27 -6.79 -14.06
N ILE A 145 -0.16 -5.77 -13.33
CA ILE A 145 -0.06 -4.37 -13.72
C ILE A 145 0.52 -3.61 -12.53
N SER A 146 1.47 -2.72 -12.80
CA SER A 146 1.91 -1.71 -11.84
C SER A 146 1.82 -0.32 -12.46
N PHE A 147 1.55 0.63 -11.59
CA PHE A 147 1.52 2.06 -11.89
C PHE A 147 2.24 2.78 -10.77
N SER A 148 3.16 3.68 -11.10
CA SER A 148 3.85 4.51 -10.13
C SER A 148 3.88 5.97 -10.55
N ARG A 149 3.72 6.83 -9.55
CA ARG A 149 3.75 8.28 -9.63
C ARG A 149 5.11 8.78 -9.16
N GLN A 150 6.08 8.81 -10.08
CA GLN A 150 7.45 9.25 -9.77
C GLN A 150 7.52 10.70 -9.25
N ASP A 151 6.57 11.55 -9.65
CA ASP A 151 6.44 12.91 -9.15
C ASP A 151 6.20 12.97 -7.63
N THR A 152 5.43 12.02 -7.11
CA THR A 152 5.09 11.93 -5.69
C THR A 152 6.28 11.39 -4.89
N GLN A 153 6.95 10.36 -5.42
CA GLN A 153 8.12 9.78 -4.75
C GLN A 153 9.28 10.78 -4.63
N MET A 154 9.57 11.50 -5.71
CA MET A 154 10.64 12.49 -5.69
C MET A 154 10.31 13.67 -4.77
N LYS A 155 9.04 14.07 -4.68
CA LYS A 155 8.60 15.09 -3.72
C LYS A 155 8.92 14.70 -2.28
N SER A 156 8.56 13.47 -1.89
CA SER A 156 8.84 12.96 -0.54
C SER A 156 10.34 12.97 -0.26
N LEU A 157 11.16 12.44 -1.17
CA LEU A 157 12.63 12.46 -1.06
C LEU A 157 13.20 13.89 -0.94
N PHE A 158 12.74 14.83 -1.77
CA PHE A 158 13.19 16.22 -1.73
C PHE A 158 12.80 16.92 -0.43
N SER A 159 11.58 16.69 0.06
CA SER A 159 11.15 17.23 1.35
C SER A 159 12.00 16.68 2.49
N MET A 160 12.30 15.38 2.48
CA MET A 160 13.19 14.75 3.44
C MET A 160 14.59 15.35 3.40
N LEU A 161 15.19 15.53 2.21
CA LEU A 161 16.51 16.15 2.07
C LEU A 161 16.55 17.59 2.58
N LYS A 162 15.47 18.36 2.42
CA LYS A 162 15.38 19.73 2.93
C LYS A 162 15.22 19.81 4.44
N THR A 163 14.63 18.79 5.07
CA THR A 163 14.35 18.76 6.51
C THR A 163 15.24 17.79 7.28
N ALA A 164 16.13 17.07 6.61
CA ALA A 164 16.99 16.06 7.23
C ALA A 164 17.97 16.71 8.22
N PRO A 165 18.15 16.13 9.42
CA PRO A 165 19.20 16.54 10.33
C PRO A 165 20.57 16.38 9.65
N ALA A 166 21.48 17.33 9.87
CA ALA A 166 22.81 17.33 9.25
C ALA A 166 23.62 16.03 9.45
N GLY A 167 23.30 15.22 10.48
CA GLY A 167 23.95 13.93 10.74
C GLY A 167 23.41 12.73 9.94
N LEU A 168 22.28 12.86 9.22
CA LEU A 168 21.73 11.77 8.41
C LEU A 168 22.32 11.73 6.99
N LEU A 169 22.94 12.84 6.55
CA LEU A 169 23.47 13.03 5.20
C LEU A 169 25.01 13.06 5.19
N THR A 170 25.65 12.21 6.00
CA THR A 170 27.11 12.18 6.15
C THR A 170 27.81 12.05 4.79
N GLY A 171 28.72 12.99 4.50
CA GLY A 171 29.42 13.06 3.21
C GLY A 171 28.76 13.95 2.16
N LEU A 172 27.57 14.52 2.45
CA LEU A 172 26.90 15.53 1.64
C LEU A 172 26.85 16.91 2.33
N ASP A 173 27.62 17.09 3.39
CA ASP A 173 27.66 18.28 4.25
C ASP A 173 28.00 19.59 3.51
N GLN A 174 28.63 19.45 2.33
CA GLN A 174 29.00 20.52 1.41
C GLN A 174 27.86 20.95 0.46
N PHE A 175 26.75 20.21 0.42
CA PHE A 175 25.59 20.52 -0.40
C PHE A 175 24.56 21.31 0.40
N ASP A 176 24.23 22.50 -0.10
CA ASP A 176 23.16 23.33 0.46
C ASP A 176 21.80 22.91 -0.12
N PHE A 177 21.16 21.94 0.54
CA PHE A 177 19.85 21.41 0.12
C PHE A 177 18.72 22.44 0.15
N SER A 178 18.91 23.59 0.84
CA SER A 178 17.95 24.69 0.82
C SER A 178 17.86 25.37 -0.56
N LYS A 179 18.94 25.32 -1.36
CA LYS A 179 19.02 25.87 -2.72
C LYS A 179 18.44 24.95 -3.79
N LEU A 180 18.01 23.74 -3.43
CA LEU A 180 17.35 22.86 -4.39
C LEU A 180 16.05 23.51 -4.89
N PRO A 181 15.81 23.48 -6.22
CA PRO A 181 14.58 23.99 -6.78
C PRO A 181 13.36 23.31 -6.14
N SER A 182 12.20 23.94 -6.25
CA SER A 182 10.96 23.30 -5.80
C SER A 182 10.73 22.02 -6.61
N ALA A 183 10.15 21.00 -5.99
CA ALA A 183 9.90 19.72 -6.64
C ALA A 183 9.00 19.86 -7.89
N ASP A 184 8.25 20.96 -8.01
CA ASP A 184 7.43 21.27 -9.17
C ASP A 184 8.26 21.54 -10.45
N VAL A 185 9.49 22.05 -10.32
CA VAL A 185 10.41 22.21 -11.47
C VAL A 185 10.82 20.85 -12.04
N LEU A 186 10.94 19.85 -11.17
CA LEU A 186 11.35 18.49 -11.56
C LEU A 186 10.19 17.65 -12.09
N LYS A 187 8.93 18.00 -11.79
CA LYS A 187 7.75 17.28 -12.31
C LYS A 187 7.82 17.08 -13.82
N LYS A 188 8.28 18.08 -14.59
CA LYS A 188 8.42 17.98 -16.05
C LYS A 188 9.32 16.82 -16.49
N TYR A 189 10.28 16.42 -15.67
CA TYR A 189 11.25 15.36 -15.94
C TYR A 189 10.90 14.02 -15.31
N LEU A 190 9.81 13.94 -14.55
CA LEU A 190 9.40 12.75 -13.80
C LEU A 190 8.06 12.23 -14.33
N PRO A 191 8.06 11.59 -15.51
CA PRO A 191 6.85 11.02 -16.06
C PRO A 191 6.30 9.88 -15.21
N PRO A 192 4.97 9.67 -15.19
CA PRO A 192 4.40 8.46 -14.59
C PRO A 192 4.92 7.23 -15.34
N THR A 193 5.09 6.14 -14.59
CA THR A 193 5.56 4.86 -15.12
C THR A 193 4.48 3.80 -14.99
N GLY A 194 4.45 2.91 -15.99
CA GLY A 194 3.62 1.73 -15.99
C GLY A 194 4.47 0.50 -16.24
N SER A 195 4.12 -0.61 -15.61
CA SER A 195 4.64 -1.92 -15.97
C SER A 195 3.50 -2.92 -16.10
N TYR A 196 3.66 -3.90 -16.96
CA TYR A 196 2.76 -5.04 -17.01
C TYR A 196 3.54 -6.32 -17.30
N MET A 197 2.94 -7.42 -16.89
CA MET A 197 3.43 -8.77 -17.18
C MET A 197 2.40 -9.50 -18.03
N GLU A 198 2.85 -10.09 -19.13
CA GLU A 198 2.05 -10.94 -20.01
C GLU A 198 2.63 -12.35 -20.09
N HIS A 199 1.76 -13.32 -20.33
CA HIS A 199 2.20 -14.68 -20.64
C HIS A 199 2.75 -14.71 -22.06
N ASP A 200 3.99 -15.18 -22.19
CA ASP A 200 4.64 -15.47 -23.46
C ASP A 200 4.80 -16.99 -23.61
N PRO A 201 4.75 -17.58 -24.82
CA PRO A 201 4.99 -19.00 -25.01
C PRO A 201 6.32 -19.51 -24.40
N LYS A 202 7.31 -18.64 -24.18
CA LYS A 202 8.60 -18.97 -23.57
C LYS A 202 8.73 -18.56 -22.10
N GLY A 203 7.67 -18.04 -21.47
CA GLY A 203 7.69 -17.66 -20.05
C GLY A 203 6.85 -16.43 -19.73
N LEU A 204 7.41 -15.53 -18.92
CA LEU A 204 6.76 -14.28 -18.53
C LEU A 204 7.52 -13.11 -19.15
N LYS A 205 6.81 -12.25 -19.87
CA LYS A 205 7.39 -11.04 -20.43
C LYS A 205 6.94 -9.85 -19.59
N ILE A 206 7.91 -9.12 -19.05
CA ILE A 206 7.69 -7.90 -18.28
C ILE A 206 8.02 -6.72 -19.18
N THR A 207 7.08 -5.80 -19.33
CA THR A 207 7.29 -4.57 -20.09
C THR A 207 7.08 -3.37 -19.18
N SER A 208 8.13 -2.58 -18.98
CA SER A 208 8.08 -1.33 -18.22
C SER A 208 8.27 -0.15 -19.16
N PHE A 209 7.49 0.91 -18.97
CA PHE A 209 7.54 2.10 -19.80
C PHE A 209 7.24 3.36 -18.98
N SER A 210 7.74 4.49 -19.48
CA SER A 210 7.41 5.83 -18.99
C SER A 210 6.76 6.63 -20.12
N LEU A 211 5.75 7.43 -19.81
CA LEU A 211 5.11 8.29 -20.80
C LEU A 211 5.61 9.71 -20.61
N ARG A 212 6.35 10.24 -21.60
CA ARG A 212 6.85 11.62 -21.58
C ARG A 212 5.74 12.59 -21.15
N ASN A 213 6.04 13.45 -20.19
CA ASN A 213 5.15 14.53 -19.82
C ASN A 213 4.99 15.44 -21.03
N GLU A 214 3.76 15.65 -21.47
CA GLU A 214 3.50 16.68 -22.47
C GLU A 214 3.74 18.01 -21.76
N SER A 215 4.82 18.68 -22.15
CA SER A 215 4.94 20.10 -21.90
C SER A 215 3.90 20.80 -22.75
N GLU A 216 2.95 21.48 -22.12
CA GLU A 216 2.41 22.72 -22.71
C GLU A 216 3.56 23.70 -22.97
#